data_AF-A0A9E9L2X9-F1
#
_entry.id   AF-A0A9E9L2X9-F1
#
_cell.length_a   1.000
_cell.length_b   1.000
_cell.length_c   1.000
_cell.angle_alpha   90.00
_cell.angle_beta   90.00
_cell.angle_gamma   90.00
#
_symmetry.space_group_name_H-M   'P 1'
#
loop_
_entity.id
_entity.type
_entity.pdbx_description
1 polymer ?
#
loop_
_entity_poly.entity_id
_entity_poly.type
_entity_poly.pdbx_seq_one_letter_code
_entity_poly.pdbx_strand_id
1 'polypeptide(L)' 'MNKTTQDQTILDHLQQGKTISQAEAIELCDCYRLSAVIDRLRKQGFEIVTHNEKNLNSKGTHARYELKEVAA' A
#
# COMPACT_ATOMS: atom_id res chain seq x y z
N MET A 1 -3.79 -15.42 19.90
CA MET A 1 -3.81 -14.10 19.22
C MET A 1 -3.19 -14.30 17.85
N ASN A 2 -3.99 -14.28 16.79
CA ASN A 2 -3.46 -14.35 15.43
C ASN A 2 -2.87 -12.97 15.13
N LYS A 3 -1.54 -12.89 15.05
CA LYS A 3 -0.86 -11.64 14.70
C LYS A 3 -1.15 -11.36 13.23
N THR A 4 -1.98 -10.37 12.94
CA THR A 4 -2.17 -9.86 11.58
C THR A 4 -0.81 -9.40 11.06
N THR A 5 -0.42 -9.89 9.88
CA THR A 5 0.86 -9.50 9.26
C THR A 5 0.72 -8.12 8.63
N GLN A 6 1.85 -7.42 8.42
CA GLN A 6 1.83 -6.16 7.68
C GLN A 6 1.19 -6.32 6.30
N ASP A 7 1.42 -7.46 5.63
CA ASP A 7 0.79 -7.81 4.35
C ASP A 7 -0.73 -7.80 4.43
N GLN A 8 -1.30 -8.45 5.45
CA GLN A 8 -2.75 -8.51 5.64
C GLN A 8 -3.32 -7.12 6.00
N THR A 9 -2.68 -6.38 6.91
CA THR A 9 -3.16 -5.04 7.27
C THR A 9 -3.16 -4.08 6.08
N ILE A 10 -2.11 -4.13 5.25
CA ILE A 10 -2.02 -3.31 4.03
C ILE A 10 -3.06 -3.75 3.01
N LEU A 11 -3.26 -5.05 2.80
CA LEU A 11 -4.27 -5.57 1.90
C LEU A 11 -5.69 -5.15 2.33
N ASP A 12 -6.03 -5.32 3.60
CA ASP A 12 -7.33 -4.94 4.16
C ASP A 12 -7.62 -3.45 3.99
N HIS A 13 -6.59 -2.60 4.16
CA HIS A 13 -6.71 -1.16 3.91
C HIS A 13 -6.97 -0.86 2.44
N LEU A 14 -6.22 -1.49 1.53
CA LEU A 14 -6.41 -1.29 0.09
C LEU A 14 -7.75 -1.83 -0.43
N GLN A 15 -8.24 -2.96 0.11
CA GLN A 15 -9.53 -3.54 -0.25
C GLN A 15 -10.74 -2.69 0.15
N GLN A 16 -10.58 -1.71 1.06
CA GLN A 16 -11.60 -0.71 1.38
C GLN A 16 -11.71 0.39 0.31
N GLY A 17 -11.02 0.27 -0.83
CA GLY A 17 -10.91 1.31 -1.85
C GLY A 17 -10.03 2.49 -1.43
N LYS A 18 -9.29 2.35 -0.32
CA LYS A 18 -8.33 3.36 0.13
C LYS A 18 -7.00 3.14 -0.57
N THR A 19 -6.27 4.24 -0.72
CA THR A 19 -4.87 4.22 -1.18
C THR A 19 -3.91 4.38 -0.01
N ILE A 20 -2.64 4.04 -0.20
CA ILE A 20 -1.64 4.19 0.87
C ILE A 20 -0.26 4.60 0.35
N SER A 21 0.41 5.48 1.09
CA SER A 21 1.80 5.90 0.93
C SER A 21 2.70 5.24 1.97
N GLN A 22 4.02 5.35 1.79
CA GLN A 22 5.00 4.83 2.75
C GLN A 22 4.86 5.45 4.15
N ALA A 23 4.50 6.74 4.25
CA ALA A 23 4.31 7.41 5.53
C ALA A 23 3.06 6.86 6.26
N GLU A 24 1.94 6.74 5.55
CA GLU A 24 0.70 6.19 6.12
C GLU A 24 0.87 4.72 6.55
N ALA A 25 1.67 3.92 5.85
CA ALA A 25 1.96 2.54 6.22
C ALA A 25 2.81 2.41 7.50
N ILE A 26 3.66 3.39 7.80
CA ILE A 26 4.41 3.45 9.07
C ILE A 26 3.42 3.73 10.21
N GLU A 27 2.58 4.76 10.06
CA GLU A 27 1.57 5.12 11.08
C GLU A 27 0.54 4.01 11.30
N LEU A 28 0.16 3.27 10.25
CA LEU A 28 -0.86 2.22 10.32
C LEU A 28 -0.36 0.95 11.01
N CYS A 29 0.86 0.49 10.70
CA CYS A 29 1.34 -0.83 11.14
C CYS A 29 2.88 -0.99 11.18
N ASP A 30 3.62 0.09 11.39
CA ASP A 30 5.10 0.09 11.45
C ASP A 30 5.75 -0.50 10.18
N CYS A 31 5.12 -0.34 9.02
CA CYS A 31 5.59 -0.94 7.78
C CYS A 31 6.63 -0.06 7.07
N TYR A 32 7.89 -0.15 7.50
CA TYR A 32 9.01 0.63 6.92
C TYR A 32 9.43 0.20 5.49
N ARG A 33 8.95 -0.94 5.00
CA ARG A 33 9.27 -1.47 3.66
C ARG A 33 7.99 -1.76 2.87
N LEU A 34 7.16 -0.73 2.69
CA LEU A 34 5.88 -0.87 1.99
C LEU A 34 6.05 -1.45 0.59
N SER A 35 7.07 -1.02 -0.16
CA SER A 35 7.34 -1.56 -1.50
C SER A 35 7.54 -3.08 -1.53
N ALA A 36 8.14 -3.66 -0.49
CA ALA A 36 8.33 -5.11 -0.38
C ALA A 36 7.02 -5.84 -0.04
N VAL A 37 6.13 -5.22 0.75
CA VAL A 37 4.77 -5.74 0.98
C VAL A 37 3.98 -5.72 -0.34
N ILE A 38 3.98 -4.59 -1.05
CA ILE A 38 3.26 -4.45 -2.32
C ILE A 38 3.78 -5.45 -3.37
N ASP A 39 5.09 -5.69 -3.45
CA ASP A 39 5.67 -6.72 -4.33
C ASP A 39 5.15 -8.13 -4.00
N ARG A 40 5.07 -8.49 -2.71
CA ARG A 40 4.48 -9.77 -2.28
C ARG A 40 2.99 -9.88 -2.61
N LEU A 41 2.22 -8.80 -2.43
CA LEU A 41 0.79 -8.79 -2.76
C LEU A 41 0.57 -8.91 -4.28
N ARG A 42 1.37 -8.22 -5.10
CA ARG A 42 1.33 -8.39 -6.57
C ARG A 42 1.63 -9.82 -7.00
N LYS A 43 2.62 -10.46 -6.37
CA LYS A 43 2.95 -11.88 -6.60
C LYS A 43 1.83 -12.84 -6.19
N GLN A 44 0.94 -12.43 -5.29
CA GLN A 44 -0.27 -13.18 -4.92
C GLN A 44 -1.43 -12.95 -5.89
N GLY A 45 -1.29 -12.05 -6.87
CA GLY A 45 -2.30 -11.79 -7.91
C GLY A 45 -3.12 -10.52 -7.70
N PHE A 46 -2.86 -9.74 -6.65
CA PHE A 46 -3.54 -8.46 -6.45
C PHE A 46 -3.05 -7.40 -7.44
N GLU A 47 -3.94 -6.86 -8.25
CA GLU A 47 -3.62 -5.78 -9.20
C GLU A 47 -3.50 -4.44 -8.47
N ILE A 48 -2.30 -4.16 -7.94
CA ILE A 48 -1.99 -2.91 -7.24
C ILE A 48 -1.22 -1.98 -8.17
N VAL A 49 -1.76 -0.81 -8.47
CA VAL A 49 -1.08 0.24 -9.23
C VAL A 49 -0.28 1.18 -8.35
N THR A 50 0.76 1.77 -8.93
CA THR A 50 1.57 2.80 -8.28
C THR A 50 1.32 4.13 -8.97
N HIS A 51 0.95 5.14 -8.19
CA HIS A 51 0.87 6.54 -8.59
C HIS A 51 2.06 7.31 -8.01
N ASN A 52 2.57 8.26 -8.78
CA ASN A 52 3.56 9.21 -8.28
C ASN A 52 2.84 10.43 -7.71
N GLU A 53 2.84 10.59 -6.38
CA GLU A 53 2.28 11.74 -5.70
C GLU A 53 3.38 12.76 -5.39
N LYS A 54 3.11 14.05 -5.59
CA LYS A 54 4.08 15.10 -5.25
C LYS A 54 4.32 15.15 -3.75
N ASN A 55 5.57 15.34 -3.36
CA ASN A 55 5.90 15.58 -1.95
C ASN A 55 5.29 16.91 -1.46
N LEU A 56 5.08 17.04 -0.15
CA LEU A 56 4.52 18.26 0.46
C LEU A 56 5.33 19.53 0.14
N ASN A 57 6.66 19.40 0.02
CA ASN A 57 7.55 20.49 -0.36
C ASN A 57 7.63 20.73 -1.89
N SER A 58 6.81 20.03 -2.68
CA SER A 58 6.81 20.02 -4.15
C SER A 58 8.15 19.64 -4.80
N LYS A 59 9.12 19.10 -4.05
CA LYS A 59 10.40 18.60 -4.55
C LYS A 59 10.34 17.08 -4.63
N GLY A 60 10.22 16.58 -5.86
CA GLY A 60 10.12 15.15 -6.15
C GLY A 60 8.74 14.57 -5.85
N THR A 61 8.65 13.25 -5.99
CA THR A 61 7.43 12.47 -5.79
C THR A 61 7.70 11.28 -4.89
N HIS A 62 6.65 10.74 -4.27
CA HIS A 62 6.64 9.47 -3.57
C HIS A 62 5.58 8.55 -4.18
N ALA A 63 5.71 7.25 -3.90
CA ALA A 63 4.76 6.25 -4.37
C ALA A 63 3.49 6.25 -3.50
N ARG A 64 2.32 6.24 -4.16
CA ARG A 64 1.02 5.94 -3.57
C ARG A 64 0.43 4.72 -4.27
N TYR A 65 -0.04 3.76 -3.48
CA TYR A 65 -0.53 2.48 -3.99
C TYR A 65 -2.04 2.42 -3.90
N GLU A 66 -2.66 1.85 -4.92
CA GLU A 66 -4.11 1.65 -5.04
C GLU A 66 -4.36 0.23 -5.55
N LEU A 67 -5.30 -0.48 -4.93
CA LEU A 67 -5.79 -1.73 -5.48
C LEU A 67 -6.85 -1.39 -6.54
N LYS A 68 -6.61 -1.80 -7.79
CA LYS A 68 -7.65 -1.71 -8.81
C LYS A 68 -8.77 -2.68 -8.44
N GLU A 69 -10.01 -2.19 -8.48
CA GLU A 69 -11.16 -3.05 -8.26
C GLU A 69 -11.08 -4.28 -9.16
N VAL A 70 -11.19 -5.46 -8.56
CA VAL A 70 -11.53 -6.65 -9.32
C VAL A 70 -12.94 -6.39 -9.80
N ALA A 71 -13.11 -6.15 -11.10
CA ALA A 71 -14.44 -6.08 -11.70
C ALA A 71 -15.22 -7.31 -11.24
N ALA A 72 -16.27 -7.08 -10.44
CA ALA A 72 -17.13 -8.11 -9.88
C ALA A 72 -17.93 -8.82 -10.99
#